data_AF-A0A3N4IW40-F1
#
_entry.id   AF-A0A3N4IW40-F1
#
_cell.length_a   1.000
_cell.length_b   1.000
_cell.length_c   1.000
_cell.angle_alpha   90.00
_cell.angle_beta   90.00
_cell.angle_gamma   90.00
#
_symmetry.space_group_name_H-M   'P 1'
#
loop_
_entity.id
_entity.type
_entity.pdbx_description
1 polymer ?
#
loop_
_entity_poly.entity_id
_entity_poly.type
_entity_poly.pdbx_seq_one_letter_code
_entity_poly.pdbx_strand_id
1 'polypeptide(L)'
;MAGSSSSLSRKRTFAESFGEELICVIFAPTSTLTGLDPEPRKYLIHALKLKEASEYFAGLLRFPGVESERKEVRLDEGYEGLEDAWESFTQYLYTGRLSTTDITLLASMIVLAERLVAAKLKRDAIDALETALYWHSTSTPATPPCPGRRVKFRVPVQTFVGIIRTIYHGTHRPYEQPSTQKERKTKRFVCSHTFNRAQRLDGRLGPDWQNCKETACLDTLHKGTNKVDRDFPRYRNCRARNIVARYAASQLASYRESRDFLAVVEDIGEFASDILMQRLDVEELPCSSGSVREERVNTYE
;
A
#
# COMPACT_ATOMS: atom_id res chain seq x y z
N MET A 1 -24.04 30.20 -12.44
CA MET A 1 -24.25 29.86 -11.02
C MET A 1 -24.26 28.34 -10.90
N ALA A 2 -23.18 27.74 -10.38
CA ALA A 2 -23.06 26.29 -10.24
C ALA A 2 -23.71 25.86 -8.91
N GLY A 3 -24.80 25.11 -9.00
CA GLY A 3 -25.48 24.56 -7.82
C GLY A 3 -24.68 23.39 -7.25
N SER A 4 -24.06 23.61 -6.10
CA SER A 4 -23.50 22.52 -5.29
C SER A 4 -24.65 21.68 -4.74
N SER A 5 -24.90 20.52 -5.35
CA SER A 5 -25.81 19.51 -4.81
C SER A 5 -25.15 18.84 -3.60
N SER A 6 -25.40 19.36 -2.41
CA SER A 6 -25.05 18.68 -1.17
C SER A 6 -25.90 17.41 -1.05
N SER A 7 -25.27 16.25 -1.24
CA SER A 7 -25.93 14.96 -0.99
C SER A 7 -26.13 14.81 0.52
N LEU A 8 -27.29 15.24 1.01
CA LEU A 8 -27.72 14.99 2.39
C LEU A 8 -27.76 13.47 2.59
N SER A 9 -26.82 12.93 3.37
CA SER A 9 -26.83 11.52 3.73
C SER A 9 -28.09 11.26 4.57
N ARG A 10 -29.10 10.61 3.96
CA ARG A 10 -30.27 10.12 4.70
C ARG A 10 -29.76 9.22 5.83
N LYS A 11 -29.98 9.65 7.07
CA LYS A 11 -29.74 8.82 8.26
C LYS A 11 -30.78 7.69 8.21
N ARG A 12 -30.35 6.50 7.80
CA ARG A 12 -31.18 5.29 7.87
C ARG A 12 -31.48 4.99 9.34
N THR A 13 -32.73 4.69 9.66
CA THR A 13 -33.13 4.29 11.01
C THR A 13 -32.81 2.80 11.24
N PHE A 14 -32.47 2.42 12.46
CA PHE A 14 -32.13 1.03 12.83
C PHE A 14 -33.25 0.01 12.53
N ALA A 15 -34.50 0.47 12.42
CA ALA A 15 -35.63 -0.36 12.03
C ALA A 15 -35.59 -0.77 10.54
N GLU A 16 -35.02 0.05 9.65
CA GLU A 16 -34.91 -0.28 8.22
C GLU A 16 -33.90 -1.41 7.95
N SER A 17 -32.93 -1.62 8.84
CA SER A 17 -31.94 -2.70 8.69
C SER A 17 -32.49 -4.10 8.94
N PHE A 18 -33.65 -4.27 9.61
CA PHE A 18 -34.22 -5.60 9.87
C PHE A 18 -34.85 -6.26 8.64
N GLY A 19 -35.03 -5.52 7.53
CA GLY A 19 -35.51 -6.06 6.26
C GLY A 19 -34.40 -6.34 5.25
N GLU A 20 -33.13 -6.06 5.59
CA GLU A 20 -32.03 -6.23 4.65
C GLU A 20 -31.69 -7.72 4.47
N GLU A 21 -31.52 -8.14 3.22
CA GLU A 21 -31.21 -9.51 2.87
C GLU A 21 -29.87 -9.97 3.47
N LEU A 22 -29.92 -11.04 4.25
CA LEU A 22 -28.74 -11.73 4.77
C LEU A 22 -28.21 -12.75 3.76
N ILE A 23 -26.89 -12.85 3.69
CA ILE A 23 -26.18 -13.87 2.93
C ILE A 23 -25.22 -14.63 3.85
N CYS A 24 -25.14 -15.94 3.67
CA CYS A 24 -24.21 -16.80 4.39
C CYS A 24 -22.87 -16.82 3.64
N VAL A 25 -21.82 -16.25 4.23
CA VAL A 25 -20.47 -16.40 3.72
C VAL A 25 -19.78 -17.53 4.48
N ILE A 26 -19.37 -18.57 3.75
CA ILE A 26 -18.68 -19.73 4.30
C ILE A 26 -17.20 -19.58 3.99
N PHE A 27 -16.39 -19.51 5.04
CA PHE A 27 -14.94 -19.46 4.97
C PHE A 27 -14.41 -20.89 5.18
N ALA A 28 -13.98 -21.53 4.08
CA ALA A 28 -13.61 -22.95 4.05
C ALA A 28 -12.26 -23.13 3.34
N PRO A 29 -11.14 -22.70 3.95
CA PRO A 29 -9.82 -22.84 3.35
C PRO A 29 -9.47 -24.31 3.15
N THR A 30 -8.88 -24.61 1.99
CA THR A 30 -8.61 -25.96 1.45
C THR A 30 -7.71 -26.82 2.34
N SER A 31 -7.05 -26.21 3.34
CA SER A 31 -6.31 -26.89 4.41
C SER A 31 -7.14 -27.98 5.10
N THR A 32 -8.48 -27.85 5.04
CA THR A 32 -9.47 -28.78 5.63
C THR A 32 -9.46 -30.24 5.13
N LEU A 33 -8.66 -30.55 4.12
CA LEU A 33 -8.63 -31.88 3.48
C LEU A 33 -7.94 -32.96 4.31
N THR A 34 -7.26 -32.63 5.41
CA THR A 34 -6.56 -33.64 6.23
C THR A 34 -7.48 -34.36 7.22
N GLY A 35 -8.77 -34.01 7.26
CA GLY A 35 -9.78 -34.67 8.12
C GLY A 35 -9.60 -34.38 9.61
N LEU A 36 -8.64 -33.52 9.96
CA LEU A 36 -8.37 -33.04 11.32
C LEU A 36 -8.90 -31.61 11.55
N ASP A 37 -9.52 -31.03 10.54
CA ASP A 37 -9.73 -29.60 10.48
C ASP A 37 -11.07 -29.13 11.07
N PRO A 38 -11.11 -27.91 11.63
CA PRO A 38 -12.30 -27.31 12.21
C PRO A 38 -13.40 -27.13 11.16
N GLU A 39 -14.66 -27.24 11.59
CA GLU A 39 -15.82 -26.97 10.74
C GLU A 39 -15.69 -25.60 10.02
N PRO A 40 -16.12 -25.50 8.75
CA PRO A 40 -16.11 -24.24 8.02
C PRO A 40 -16.79 -23.12 8.80
N ARG A 41 -16.12 -21.97 8.93
CA ARG A 41 -16.70 -20.83 9.65
C ARG A 41 -17.78 -20.18 8.78
N LYS A 42 -18.97 -19.99 9.36
CA LYS A 42 -20.13 -19.41 8.66
C LYS A 42 -20.44 -18.04 9.23
N TYR A 43 -20.56 -17.05 8.36
CA TYR A 43 -20.85 -15.67 8.71
C TYR A 43 -22.14 -15.23 8.04
N LEU A 44 -23.13 -14.81 8.83
CA LEU A 44 -24.36 -14.20 8.32
C LEU A 44 -24.13 -12.70 8.21
N ILE A 45 -24.10 -12.18 6.99
CA ILE A 45 -23.75 -10.78 6.71
C ILE A 45 -24.85 -10.14 5.85
N HIS A 46 -25.13 -8.86 6.07
CA HIS A 46 -26.05 -8.11 5.21
C HIS A 46 -25.45 -7.95 3.81
N ALA A 47 -26.17 -8.44 2.79
CA ALA A 47 -25.72 -8.40 1.40
C ALA A 47 -25.41 -6.97 0.94
N LEU A 48 -26.19 -5.99 1.39
CA LEU A 48 -25.97 -4.58 1.07
C LEU A 48 -24.62 -4.07 1.59
N LYS A 49 -24.21 -4.45 2.81
CA LYS A 49 -22.92 -4.06 3.38
C LYS A 49 -21.74 -4.64 2.61
N LEU A 50 -21.85 -5.90 2.18
CA LEU A 50 -20.84 -6.53 1.33
C LEU A 50 -20.70 -5.81 -0.03
N LYS A 51 -21.83 -5.53 -0.69
CA LYS A 51 -21.86 -4.79 -1.97
C LYS A 51 -21.24 -3.39 -1.86
N GLU A 52 -21.53 -2.68 -0.77
CA GLU A 52 -21.00 -1.33 -0.54
C GLU A 52 -19.47 -1.32 -0.30
N ALA A 53 -18.93 -2.37 0.34
CA ALA A 53 -17.53 -2.41 0.74
C ALA A 53 -16.58 -3.08 -0.28
N SER A 54 -17.10 -3.96 -1.14
CA SER A 54 -16.31 -4.82 -2.02
C SER A 54 -16.93 -4.91 -3.41
N GLU A 55 -16.14 -4.56 -4.43
CA GLU A 55 -16.56 -4.67 -5.83
C GLU A 55 -16.74 -6.13 -6.24
N TYR A 56 -15.97 -7.05 -5.65
CA TYR A 56 -16.13 -8.50 -5.84
C TYR A 56 -17.56 -8.94 -5.48
N PHE A 57 -18.01 -8.64 -4.26
CA PHE A 57 -19.37 -8.99 -3.84
C PHE A 57 -20.45 -8.19 -4.57
N ALA A 58 -20.18 -6.93 -4.93
CA ALA A 58 -21.08 -6.14 -5.77
C ALA A 58 -21.31 -6.80 -7.14
N GLY A 59 -20.26 -7.32 -7.77
CA GLY A 59 -20.33 -8.07 -9.02
C GLY A 59 -21.04 -9.41 -8.83
N LEU A 60 -20.57 -10.22 -7.87
CA LEU A 60 -21.09 -11.56 -7.60
C LEU A 60 -22.61 -11.55 -7.37
N LEU A 61 -23.10 -10.62 -6.53
CA LEU A 61 -24.51 -10.53 -6.14
C LEU A 61 -25.38 -9.75 -7.12
N ARG A 62 -24.83 -9.32 -8.25
CA ARG A 62 -25.60 -8.71 -9.35
C ARG A 62 -26.06 -9.77 -10.36
N PHE A 63 -25.30 -10.86 -10.50
CA PHE A 63 -25.63 -11.92 -11.45
C PHE A 63 -26.55 -12.96 -10.80
N PRO A 64 -27.64 -13.36 -11.46
CA PRO A 64 -28.48 -14.47 -11.00
C PRO A 64 -27.71 -15.78 -11.19
N GLY A 65 -26.97 -16.20 -10.15
CA GLY A 65 -26.22 -17.44 -10.08
C GLY A 65 -26.62 -18.30 -8.89
N VAL A 66 -25.92 -19.43 -8.72
CA VAL A 66 -26.15 -20.39 -7.62
C VAL A 66 -26.03 -19.71 -6.26
N GLU A 67 -25.13 -18.74 -6.14
CA GLU A 67 -24.87 -17.93 -4.96
C GLU A 67 -26.08 -17.04 -4.61
N SER A 68 -26.75 -16.49 -5.62
CA SER A 68 -27.95 -15.67 -5.44
C SER A 68 -29.17 -16.51 -5.07
N GLU A 69 -29.29 -17.72 -5.61
CA GLU A 69 -30.39 -18.64 -5.29
C GLU A 69 -30.25 -19.22 -3.89
N ARG A 70 -29.04 -19.68 -3.53
CA ARG A 70 -28.76 -20.29 -2.23
C ARG A 70 -28.53 -19.28 -1.12
N LYS A 71 -28.30 -18.01 -1.47
CA LYS A 71 -27.83 -16.97 -0.54
C LYS A 71 -26.60 -17.43 0.24
N GLU A 72 -25.69 -18.10 -0.46
CA GLU A 72 -24.47 -18.67 0.09
C GLU A 72 -23.30 -18.32 -0.82
N VAL A 73 -22.23 -17.78 -0.25
CA VAL A 73 -20.97 -17.55 -0.94
C VAL A 73 -19.89 -18.31 -0.20
N ARG A 74 -19.10 -19.09 -0.94
CA ARG A 74 -17.98 -19.85 -0.39
C ARG A 74 -16.68 -19.15 -0.76
N LEU A 75 -15.85 -18.90 0.24
CA LEU A 75 -14.48 -18.41 0.10
C LEU A 75 -13.57 -19.60 0.43
N ASP A 76 -13.06 -20.24 -0.62
CA ASP A 76 -12.29 -21.48 -0.56
C ASP A 76 -10.82 -21.22 -0.92
N GLU A 77 -10.44 -21.44 -2.18
CA GLU A 77 -9.05 -21.40 -2.63
C GLU A 77 -8.51 -19.98 -2.58
N GLY A 78 -7.31 -19.83 -2.03
CA GLY A 78 -6.69 -18.53 -1.90
C GLY A 78 -7.35 -17.68 -0.83
N TYR A 79 -7.74 -18.27 0.29
CA TYR A 79 -8.10 -17.55 1.53
C TYR A 79 -7.47 -18.17 2.78
N GLU A 80 -6.54 -19.10 2.61
CA GLU A 80 -5.84 -19.81 3.67
C GLU A 80 -5.04 -18.82 4.54
N GLY A 81 -5.21 -18.91 5.87
CA GLY A 81 -4.50 -18.04 6.82
C GLY A 81 -5.03 -16.60 6.90
N LEU A 82 -6.19 -16.32 6.29
CA LEU A 82 -6.86 -15.01 6.32
C LEU A 82 -8.11 -15.01 7.20
N GLU A 83 -8.29 -15.98 8.08
CA GLU A 83 -9.47 -16.13 8.94
C GLU A 83 -9.63 -14.92 9.87
N ASP A 84 -8.56 -14.52 10.55
CA ASP A 84 -8.58 -13.37 11.47
C ASP A 84 -8.76 -12.04 10.72
N ALA A 85 -8.22 -11.96 9.51
CA ALA A 85 -8.43 -10.82 8.62
C ALA A 85 -9.90 -10.76 8.16
N TRP A 86 -10.51 -11.90 7.87
CA TRP A 86 -11.92 -11.96 7.53
C TRP A 86 -12.81 -11.49 8.69
N GLU A 87 -12.54 -11.93 9.91
CA GLU A 87 -13.26 -11.45 11.10
C GLU A 87 -13.12 -9.94 11.28
N SER A 88 -11.90 -9.42 11.13
CA SER A 88 -11.63 -7.97 11.17
C SER A 88 -12.33 -7.21 10.05
N PHE A 89 -12.42 -7.81 8.86
CA PHE A 89 -13.19 -7.26 7.74
C PHE A 89 -14.68 -7.21 8.06
N THR A 90 -15.26 -8.26 8.65
CA THR A 90 -16.66 -8.23 9.04
C THR A 90 -16.94 -7.11 10.04
N GLN A 91 -16.05 -6.86 11.01
CA GLN A 91 -16.16 -5.72 11.90
C GLN A 91 -16.06 -4.39 11.14
N TYR A 92 -15.12 -4.27 10.20
CA TYR A 92 -14.96 -3.09 9.35
C TYR A 92 -16.20 -2.77 8.51
N LEU A 93 -16.93 -3.78 8.02
CA LEU A 93 -18.18 -3.59 7.25
C LEU A 93 -19.22 -2.78 8.02
N TYR A 94 -19.32 -3.01 9.33
CA TYR A 94 -20.32 -2.36 10.18
C TYR A 94 -19.82 -1.07 10.82
N THR A 95 -18.55 -1.00 11.22
CA THR A 95 -17.99 0.17 11.89
C THR A 95 -17.45 1.22 10.92
N GLY A 96 -17.09 0.80 9.70
CA GLY A 96 -16.38 1.61 8.72
C GLY A 96 -14.98 2.03 9.17
N ARG A 97 -14.43 1.39 10.20
CA ARG A 97 -13.14 1.73 10.82
C ARG A 97 -12.31 0.47 11.08
N LEU A 98 -11.00 0.57 10.81
CA LEU A 98 -10.03 -0.47 11.12
C LEU A 98 -9.52 -0.25 12.55
N SER A 99 -9.73 -1.21 13.45
CA SER A 99 -9.43 -1.08 14.89
C SER A 99 -8.17 -1.82 15.35
N THR A 100 -7.49 -2.56 14.47
CA THR A 100 -6.31 -3.34 14.85
C THR A 100 -5.01 -2.54 14.81
N THR A 101 -4.13 -2.79 15.77
CA THR A 101 -2.73 -2.32 15.78
C THR A 101 -1.75 -3.44 15.47
N ASP A 102 -2.22 -4.67 15.26
CA ASP A 102 -1.38 -5.81 14.93
C ASP A 102 -0.92 -5.72 13.47
N ILE A 103 0.38 -5.50 13.29
CA ILE A 103 1.02 -5.36 11.98
C ILE A 103 0.91 -6.61 11.11
N THR A 104 0.82 -7.80 11.70
CA THR A 104 0.63 -9.05 10.93
C THR A 104 -0.77 -9.13 10.38
N LEU A 105 -1.77 -8.81 11.22
CA LEU A 105 -3.17 -8.72 10.81
C LEU A 105 -3.37 -7.63 9.75
N LEU A 106 -2.71 -6.48 9.89
CA LEU A 106 -2.75 -5.42 8.86
C LEU A 106 -2.22 -5.91 7.51
N ALA A 107 -1.14 -6.70 7.49
CA ALA A 107 -0.63 -7.30 6.26
C ALA A 107 -1.66 -8.27 5.63
N SER A 108 -2.27 -9.13 6.44
CA SER A 108 -3.34 -10.05 6.01
C SER A 108 -4.62 -9.33 5.58
N MET A 109 -4.91 -8.15 6.14
CA MET A 109 -6.02 -7.29 5.71
C MET A 109 -5.76 -6.66 4.34
N ILE A 110 -4.52 -6.27 4.03
CA ILE A 110 -4.14 -5.77 2.69
C ILE A 110 -4.31 -6.88 1.65
N VAL A 111 -3.72 -8.04 1.98
CA VAL A 111 -4.18 -9.40 1.66
C VAL A 111 -5.58 -9.53 1.05
N LEU A 112 -6.48 -9.71 2.00
CA LEU A 112 -7.90 -9.91 1.82
C LEU A 112 -8.55 -8.78 1.02
N ALA A 113 -8.19 -7.52 1.30
CA ALA A 113 -8.77 -6.38 0.60
C ALA A 113 -8.42 -6.35 -0.88
N GLU A 114 -7.26 -6.86 -1.28
CA GLU A 114 -6.91 -7.03 -2.70
C GLU A 114 -7.79 -8.09 -3.36
N ARG A 115 -7.91 -9.26 -2.74
CA ARG A 115 -8.71 -10.38 -3.25
C ARG A 115 -10.19 -10.04 -3.38
N LEU A 116 -10.72 -9.32 -2.40
CA LEU A 116 -12.12 -8.86 -2.38
C LEU A 116 -12.35 -7.58 -3.19
N VAL A 117 -11.31 -6.99 -3.81
CA VAL A 117 -11.43 -5.71 -4.53
C VAL A 117 -12.07 -4.62 -3.65
N ALA A 118 -11.61 -4.53 -2.39
CA ALA A 118 -12.10 -3.60 -1.38
C ALA A 118 -11.15 -2.38 -1.28
N ALA A 119 -11.21 -1.50 -2.28
CA ALA A 119 -10.21 -0.43 -2.45
C ALA A 119 -10.06 0.52 -1.26
N LYS A 120 -11.16 0.86 -0.57
CA LYS A 120 -11.14 1.72 0.62
C LYS A 120 -10.41 1.03 1.78
N LEU A 121 -10.78 -0.21 2.08
CA LEU A 121 -10.14 -1.00 3.12
C LEU A 121 -8.65 -1.20 2.85
N LYS A 122 -8.28 -1.53 1.60
CA LYS A 122 -6.88 -1.67 1.20
C LYS A 122 -6.08 -0.40 1.51
N ARG A 123 -6.63 0.77 1.20
CA ARG A 123 -5.99 2.05 1.49
C ARG A 123 -5.82 2.26 3.00
N ASP A 124 -6.90 2.09 3.77
CA ASP A 124 -6.90 2.28 5.22
C ASP A 124 -5.89 1.32 5.91
N ALA A 125 -5.82 0.05 5.47
CA ALA A 125 -4.89 -0.93 5.99
C ALA A 125 -3.43 -0.63 5.62
N ILE A 126 -3.16 -0.14 4.41
CA ILE A 126 -1.82 0.31 4.00
C ILE A 126 -1.37 1.51 4.83
N ASP A 127 -2.26 2.50 5.05
CA ASP A 127 -1.97 3.69 5.86
C ASP A 127 -1.69 3.31 7.31
N ALA A 128 -2.46 2.38 7.88
CA ALA A 128 -2.25 1.85 9.22
C ALA A 128 -0.91 1.09 9.33
N LEU A 129 -0.58 0.24 8.34
CA LEU A 129 0.68 -0.51 8.33
C LEU A 129 1.89 0.43 8.20
N GLU A 130 1.81 1.43 7.33
CA GLU A 130 2.87 2.44 7.18
C GLU A 130 3.11 3.19 8.50
N THR A 131 2.02 3.61 9.15
CA THR A 131 2.07 4.30 10.45
C THR A 131 2.72 3.41 11.50
N ALA A 132 2.30 2.14 11.61
CA ALA A 132 2.85 1.21 12.58
C ALA A 132 4.36 0.96 12.35
N LEU A 133 4.78 0.68 11.11
CA LEU A 133 6.20 0.48 10.79
C LEU A 133 7.04 1.75 10.97
N TYR A 134 6.48 2.94 10.68
CA TYR A 134 7.17 4.21 10.89
C TYR A 134 7.47 4.46 12.37
N TRP A 135 6.51 4.22 13.27
CA TRP A 135 6.71 4.35 14.72
C TRP A 135 7.82 3.43 15.23
N HIS A 136 7.96 2.24 14.65
CA HIS A 136 9.06 1.33 14.96
C HIS A 136 10.41 1.77 14.39
N SER A 137 10.43 2.56 13.31
CA SER A 137 11.67 3.01 12.66
C SER A 137 12.27 4.28 13.28
N THR A 138 11.43 5.25 13.68
CA THR A 138 11.89 6.59 14.11
C THR A 138 12.21 6.71 15.60
N SER A 139 12.25 5.59 16.31
CA SER A 139 12.73 5.51 17.68
C SER A 139 14.26 5.62 17.75
N THR A 140 14.84 6.64 17.10
CA THR A 140 16.26 6.99 17.18
C THR A 140 16.50 7.92 18.38
N PRO A 141 17.56 7.68 19.19
CA PRO A 141 17.86 8.48 20.36
C PRO A 141 18.67 9.69 19.90
N ALA A 142 18.01 10.68 19.30
CA ALA A 142 18.66 11.96 18.98
C ALA A 142 18.88 12.81 20.24
N THR A 143 18.34 12.40 21.38
CA THR A 143 18.58 13.02 22.69
C THR A 143 19.47 12.12 23.55
N PRO A 144 20.42 12.71 24.30
CA PRO A 144 21.23 11.97 25.26
C PRO A 144 20.31 11.19 26.19
N PRO A 145 20.64 9.92 26.49
CA PRO A 145 19.76 9.03 27.23
C PRO A 145 19.50 9.60 28.62
N CYS A 146 18.31 10.18 28.81
CA CYS A 146 17.83 10.42 30.17
C CYS A 146 17.80 9.07 30.90
N PRO A 147 18.27 8.99 32.16
CA PRO A 147 18.15 7.79 32.97
C PRO A 147 16.66 7.50 33.22
N GLY A 148 16.09 6.64 32.35
CA GLY A 148 14.66 6.32 32.26
C GLY A 148 14.30 5.63 30.93
N ARG A 149 15.28 4.95 30.33
CA ARG A 149 15.35 4.38 28.98
C ARG A 149 14.00 3.87 28.44
N ARG A 150 13.44 4.54 27.43
CA ARG A 150 12.41 3.93 26.58
C ARG A 150 13.10 2.90 25.68
N VAL A 151 12.71 1.64 25.82
CA VAL A 151 13.18 0.54 24.98
C VAL A 151 12.76 0.84 23.53
N LYS A 152 13.70 0.82 22.59
CA LYS A 152 13.37 0.89 21.16
C LYS A 152 12.54 -0.33 20.82
N PHE A 153 11.26 -0.15 20.55
CA PHE A 153 10.41 -1.26 20.14
C PHE A 153 10.66 -1.52 18.65
N ARG A 154 11.53 -2.49 18.37
CA ARG A 154 11.75 -2.99 17.01
C ARG A 154 10.79 -4.12 16.71
N VAL A 155 10.35 -4.22 15.46
CA VAL A 155 9.57 -5.38 15.02
C VAL A 155 10.48 -6.61 15.07
N PRO A 156 10.10 -7.70 15.78
CA PRO A 156 10.86 -8.94 15.78
C PRO A 156 11.04 -9.45 14.34
N VAL A 157 12.23 -9.97 14.03
CA VAL A 157 12.58 -10.37 12.65
C VAL A 157 11.58 -11.41 12.12
N GLN A 158 11.18 -12.39 12.94
CA GLN A 158 10.22 -13.42 12.53
C GLN A 158 8.86 -12.83 12.16
N THR A 159 8.36 -11.88 12.95
CA THR A 159 7.11 -11.14 12.65
C THR A 159 7.23 -10.40 11.33
N PHE A 160 8.37 -9.74 11.09
CA PHE A 160 8.59 -8.99 9.85
C PHE A 160 8.74 -9.90 8.63
N VAL A 161 9.41 -11.04 8.76
CA VAL A 161 9.47 -12.09 7.72
C VAL A 161 8.07 -12.59 7.36
N GLY A 162 7.21 -12.78 8.36
CA GLY A 162 5.79 -13.09 8.15
C GLY A 162 5.09 -12.03 7.30
N ILE A 163 5.25 -10.74 7.63
CA ILE A 163 4.68 -9.62 6.86
C ILE A 163 5.18 -9.64 5.41
N ILE A 164 6.48 -9.84 5.19
CA ILE A 164 7.05 -9.91 3.84
C ILE A 164 6.37 -11.05 3.05
N ARG A 165 6.33 -12.27 3.61
CA ARG A 165 5.71 -13.42 2.96
C ARG A 165 4.24 -13.16 2.63
N THR A 166 3.47 -12.67 3.60
CA THR A 166 2.06 -12.35 3.39
C THR A 166 1.87 -11.34 2.26
N ILE A 167 2.58 -10.21 2.29
CA ILE A 167 2.41 -9.15 1.29
C ILE A 167 2.88 -9.60 -0.09
N TYR A 168 4.06 -10.22 -0.20
CA TYR A 168 4.64 -10.57 -1.51
C TYR A 168 3.94 -11.76 -2.16
N HIS A 169 3.51 -12.76 -1.40
CA HIS A 169 2.74 -13.88 -1.95
C HIS A 169 1.28 -13.52 -2.22
N GLY A 170 0.70 -12.63 -1.41
CA GLY A 170 -0.73 -12.33 -1.49
C GLY A 170 -1.08 -11.11 -2.35
N THR A 171 -0.12 -10.25 -2.72
CA THR A 171 -0.36 -9.15 -3.66
C THR A 171 0.27 -9.47 -5.00
N HIS A 172 -0.44 -9.22 -6.10
CA HIS A 172 0.13 -9.39 -7.43
C HIS A 172 1.17 -8.30 -7.70
N ARG A 173 2.28 -8.70 -8.34
CA ARG A 173 3.14 -7.72 -9.01
C ARG A 173 2.33 -7.14 -10.16
N PRO A 174 2.21 -5.81 -10.26
CA PRO A 174 1.76 -5.22 -11.51
C PRO A 174 2.90 -5.44 -12.48
N TYR A 175 2.86 -6.58 -13.17
CA TYR A 175 3.62 -6.71 -14.40
C TYR A 175 3.24 -5.50 -15.24
N GLU A 176 4.24 -4.75 -15.69
CA GLU A 176 4.02 -3.86 -16.81
C GLU A 176 3.51 -4.78 -17.91
N GLN A 177 2.18 -4.85 -18.07
CA GLN A 177 1.62 -5.37 -19.31
C GLN A 177 2.37 -4.58 -20.36
N PRO A 178 3.19 -5.25 -21.20
CA PRO A 178 4.08 -4.58 -22.14
C PRO A 178 3.17 -3.59 -22.79
N SER A 179 3.39 -2.30 -22.48
CA SER A 179 2.35 -1.31 -22.72
C SER A 179 2.08 -1.48 -24.19
N THR A 180 0.92 -2.04 -24.55
CA THR A 180 0.47 -1.95 -25.92
C THR A 180 0.64 -0.47 -26.14
N GLN A 181 1.55 -0.11 -27.03
CA GLN A 181 1.79 1.28 -27.38
C GLN A 181 0.46 1.74 -27.99
N LYS A 182 -0.55 1.94 -27.15
CA LYS A 182 -1.54 2.97 -27.30
C LYS A 182 -0.62 4.16 -27.34
N GLU A 183 -0.24 4.52 -28.57
CA GLU A 183 0.33 5.78 -28.93
C GLU A 183 -0.29 6.73 -27.94
N ARG A 184 0.51 7.19 -26.96
CA ARG A 184 0.07 8.26 -26.07
C ARG A 184 -0.30 9.32 -27.08
N LYS A 185 -1.60 9.44 -27.40
CA LYS A 185 -2.15 10.58 -28.12
C LYS A 185 -1.82 11.68 -27.15
N THR A 186 -0.61 12.24 -27.29
CA THR A 186 -0.18 13.46 -26.64
C THR A 186 -1.34 14.38 -26.93
N LYS A 187 -2.19 14.60 -25.93
CA LYS A 187 -3.29 15.53 -26.05
C LYS A 187 -2.57 16.82 -26.38
N ARG A 188 -2.59 17.20 -27.67
CA ARG A 188 -2.07 18.49 -28.10
C ARG A 188 -2.90 19.49 -27.33
N PHE A 189 -2.30 20.05 -26.29
CA PHE A 189 -2.82 21.25 -25.68
C PHE A 189 -2.63 22.33 -26.72
N VAL A 190 -3.62 22.48 -27.59
CA VAL A 190 -3.73 23.63 -28.47
C VAL A 190 -4.35 24.71 -27.59
N CYS A 191 -3.52 25.61 -27.08
CA CYS A 191 -4.04 26.87 -26.57
C CYS A 191 -4.71 27.57 -27.76
N SER A 192 -6.02 27.75 -27.68
CA SER A 192 -6.85 28.27 -28.79
C SER A 192 -6.42 29.67 -29.26
N HIS A 193 -5.61 30.39 -28.48
CA HIS A 193 -5.14 31.75 -28.78
C HIS A 193 -3.75 31.85 -29.41
N THR A 194 -3.03 30.74 -29.61
CA THR A 194 -1.78 30.74 -30.42
C THR A 194 -1.91 29.79 -31.61
N PHE A 195 -2.82 30.14 -32.51
CA PHE A 195 -2.79 29.63 -33.87
C PHE A 195 -1.48 30.07 -34.54
N ASN A 196 -0.70 29.10 -35.04
CA ASN A 196 0.48 29.22 -35.94
C ASN A 196 1.90 28.96 -35.43
N ARG A 197 2.12 28.18 -34.37
CA ARG A 197 3.38 27.42 -34.32
C ARG A 197 3.25 26.09 -33.59
N ALA A 198 2.98 25.04 -34.37
CA ALA A 198 3.14 23.66 -33.91
C ALA A 198 4.63 23.34 -33.74
N GLN A 199 5.26 23.85 -32.69
CA GLN A 199 6.52 23.29 -32.21
C GLN A 199 6.20 22.08 -31.34
N ARG A 200 6.48 20.88 -31.87
CA ARG A 200 6.67 19.69 -31.04
C ARG A 200 7.88 19.96 -30.16
N LEU A 201 7.66 20.36 -28.92
CA LEU A 201 8.73 20.52 -27.94
C LEU A 201 8.78 19.28 -27.06
N ASP A 202 9.89 18.56 -27.18
CA ASP A 202 10.40 17.59 -26.23
C ASP A 202 10.55 18.24 -24.85
N GLY A 203 9.48 18.26 -24.05
CA GLY A 203 9.50 18.48 -22.60
C GLY A 203 10.09 19.80 -22.05
N ARG A 204 10.62 20.70 -22.89
CA ARG A 204 11.21 21.98 -22.47
C ARG A 204 10.34 23.13 -22.94
N LEU A 205 9.60 23.75 -22.02
CA LEU A 205 8.88 24.99 -22.29
C LEU A 205 9.92 26.10 -22.53
N GLY A 206 9.98 26.64 -23.76
CA GLY A 206 10.87 27.77 -24.11
C GLY A 206 10.45 29.07 -23.40
N PRO A 207 11.36 30.04 -23.22
CA PRO A 207 11.21 31.19 -22.30
C PRO A 207 9.96 32.08 -22.49
N ASP A 208 9.28 31.98 -23.64
CA ASP A 208 8.11 32.80 -23.97
C ASP A 208 6.82 32.45 -23.19
N TRP A 209 6.76 31.34 -22.45
CA TRP A 209 5.58 30.98 -21.65
C TRP A 209 5.29 31.98 -20.51
N GLN A 210 6.29 32.74 -20.07
CA GLN A 210 6.16 33.73 -19.00
C GLN A 210 5.24 34.92 -19.35
N ASN A 211 4.95 35.12 -20.64
CA ASN A 211 4.10 36.23 -21.10
C ASN A 211 2.61 35.86 -21.28
N CYS A 212 2.21 34.63 -20.94
CA CYS A 212 0.80 34.24 -21.00
C CYS A 212 0.02 34.87 -19.85
N LYS A 213 -0.70 35.96 -20.11
CA LYS A 213 -1.49 36.71 -19.11
C LYS A 213 -2.84 36.06 -18.75
N GLU A 214 -3.22 34.97 -19.40
CA GLU A 214 -4.48 34.28 -19.09
C GLU A 214 -4.32 33.39 -17.85
N THR A 215 -5.03 33.77 -16.79
CA THR A 215 -5.10 33.03 -15.52
C THR A 215 -5.52 31.57 -15.71
N ALA A 216 -6.35 31.26 -16.71
CA ALA A 216 -6.76 29.90 -17.03
C ALA A 216 -5.60 29.01 -17.53
N CYS A 217 -4.65 29.57 -18.29
CA CYS A 217 -3.47 28.82 -18.74
C CYS A 217 -2.49 28.56 -17.57
N LEU A 218 -2.27 29.55 -16.71
CA LEU A 218 -1.44 29.41 -15.50
C LEU A 218 -2.03 28.43 -14.48
N ASP A 219 -3.36 28.45 -14.27
CA ASP A 219 -4.05 27.50 -13.41
C ASP A 219 -3.91 26.06 -13.92
N THR A 220 -3.98 25.86 -15.23
CA THR A 220 -3.84 24.53 -15.85
C THR A 220 -2.38 24.07 -15.80
N LEU A 221 -1.42 24.99 -15.95
CA LEU A 221 0.00 24.71 -15.80
C LEU A 221 0.34 24.36 -14.35
N HIS A 222 -0.15 25.11 -13.35
CA HIS A 222 0.07 24.82 -11.93
C HIS A 222 -0.64 23.55 -11.46
N LYS A 223 -1.84 23.26 -11.98
CA LYS A 223 -2.52 21.97 -11.74
C LYS A 223 -1.80 20.80 -12.43
N GLY A 224 -1.07 21.07 -13.52
CA GLY A 224 -0.27 20.10 -14.26
C GLY A 224 1.11 19.84 -13.65
N THR A 225 1.84 20.88 -13.23
CA THR A 225 3.22 20.80 -12.71
C THR A 225 3.30 20.14 -11.34
N ASN A 226 2.28 20.27 -10.49
CA ASN A 226 2.17 19.47 -9.26
C ASN A 226 1.83 17.98 -9.52
N LYS A 227 1.58 17.60 -10.78
CA LYS A 227 1.41 16.21 -11.23
C LYS A 227 2.52 15.73 -12.18
N VAL A 228 3.54 16.54 -12.47
CA VAL A 228 4.78 16.10 -13.16
C VAL A 228 5.67 15.41 -12.14
N ASP A 229 5.10 14.40 -11.50
CA ASP A 229 5.79 13.56 -10.57
C ASP A 229 6.50 12.49 -11.41
N ARG A 230 7.76 12.75 -11.77
CA ARG A 230 8.77 11.81 -12.29
C ARG A 230 8.23 10.68 -13.18
N ASP A 231 8.08 10.98 -14.47
CA ASP A 231 7.84 10.03 -15.57
C ASP A 231 9.14 9.23 -15.91
N PHE A 232 9.85 8.73 -14.90
CA PHE A 232 10.56 7.46 -15.11
C PHE A 232 9.48 6.41 -15.39
N PRO A 233 9.76 5.31 -16.11
CA PRO A 233 8.89 4.13 -16.06
C PRO A 233 8.84 3.71 -14.60
N ARG A 234 7.88 4.29 -13.86
CA ARG A 234 7.68 4.08 -12.43
C ARG A 234 7.19 2.67 -12.39
N TYR A 235 8.11 1.77 -12.13
CA TYR A 235 7.87 0.49 -11.50
C TYR A 235 6.72 0.68 -10.51
N ARG A 236 5.50 0.34 -10.93
CA ARG A 236 4.25 0.71 -10.22
C ARG A 236 4.04 -0.27 -9.08
N ASN A 237 5.05 -0.44 -8.25
CA ASN A 237 4.98 -1.37 -7.15
C ASN A 237 3.77 -1.10 -6.28
N CYS A 238 3.13 -2.17 -5.81
CA CYS A 238 2.09 -2.07 -4.81
C CYS A 238 2.63 -1.21 -3.64
N ARG A 239 1.91 -0.16 -3.24
CA ARG A 239 2.35 0.76 -2.18
C ARG A 239 2.75 0.00 -0.91
N ALA A 240 2.04 -1.07 -0.58
CA ALA A 240 2.37 -1.95 0.55
C ALA A 240 3.77 -2.57 0.43
N ARG A 241 4.14 -3.10 -0.74
CA ARG A 241 5.48 -3.66 -1.00
C ARG A 241 6.57 -2.60 -0.83
N ASN A 242 6.34 -1.39 -1.33
CA ASN A 242 7.27 -0.26 -1.16
C ASN A 242 7.48 0.08 0.33
N ILE A 243 6.40 0.19 1.11
CA ILE A 243 6.48 0.44 2.56
C ILE A 243 7.30 -0.63 3.26
N VAL A 244 7.04 -1.91 2.96
CA VAL A 244 7.77 -3.05 3.54
C VAL A 244 9.24 -3.03 3.14
N ALA A 245 9.55 -2.84 1.84
CA ALA A 245 10.92 -2.77 1.35
C ALA A 245 11.71 -1.60 1.96
N ARG A 246 11.08 -0.41 2.08
CA ARG A 246 11.68 0.77 2.71
C ARG A 246 11.98 0.55 4.19
N TYR A 247 11.06 -0.09 4.93
CA TYR A 247 11.31 -0.45 6.33
C TYR A 247 12.43 -1.49 6.46
N ALA A 248 12.44 -2.51 5.59
CA ALA A 248 13.50 -3.52 5.57
C ALA A 248 14.88 -2.87 5.31
N ALA A 249 14.94 -1.95 4.35
CA ALA A 249 16.15 -1.21 4.00
C ALA A 249 16.65 -0.36 5.19
N SER A 250 15.76 0.31 5.94
CA SER A 250 16.17 1.09 7.12
C SER A 250 16.66 0.23 8.29
N GLN A 251 16.25 -1.04 8.36
CA GLN A 251 16.68 -2.00 9.39
C GLN A 251 17.76 -2.98 8.91
N LEU A 252 18.24 -2.84 7.67
CA LEU A 252 19.07 -3.84 6.99
C LEU A 252 20.34 -4.20 7.77
N ALA A 253 20.98 -3.21 8.42
CA ALA A 253 22.16 -3.43 9.24
C ALA A 253 21.93 -4.45 10.36
N SER A 254 20.72 -4.48 10.93
CA SER A 254 20.33 -5.41 11.99
C SER A 254 19.71 -6.71 11.46
N TYR A 255 18.94 -6.64 10.37
CA TYR A 255 18.22 -7.80 9.86
C TYR A 255 19.12 -8.75 9.07
N ARG A 256 20.21 -8.26 8.46
CA ARG A 256 21.17 -9.08 7.70
C ARG A 256 21.89 -10.16 8.53
N GLU A 257 21.91 -10.05 9.85
CA GLU A 257 22.50 -11.04 10.75
C GLU A 257 21.56 -12.23 11.01
N SER A 258 20.27 -12.08 10.71
CA SER A 258 19.27 -13.13 10.93
C SER A 258 19.16 -14.08 9.73
N ARG A 259 19.27 -15.39 9.99
CA ARG A 259 19.10 -16.43 8.97
C ARG A 259 17.70 -16.43 8.35
N ASP A 260 16.65 -16.18 9.15
CA ASP A 260 15.27 -16.16 8.65
C ASP A 260 15.05 -15.02 7.65
N PHE A 261 15.68 -13.87 7.89
CA PHE A 261 15.63 -12.74 6.97
C PHE A 261 16.42 -13.01 5.68
N LEU A 262 17.61 -13.60 5.80
CA LEU A 262 18.39 -13.99 4.61
C LEU A 262 17.63 -15.01 3.75
N ALA A 263 16.99 -16.00 4.38
CA ALA A 263 16.16 -16.99 3.69
C ALA A 263 15.00 -16.33 2.93
N VAL A 264 14.27 -15.38 3.53
CA VAL A 264 13.16 -14.73 2.80
C VAL A 264 13.63 -13.84 1.65
N VAL A 265 14.83 -13.25 1.76
CA VAL A 265 15.44 -12.47 0.66
C VAL A 265 15.84 -13.40 -0.50
N GLU A 266 16.34 -14.59 -0.20
CA GLU A 266 16.66 -15.63 -1.19
C GLU A 266 15.38 -16.22 -1.83
N ASP A 267 14.40 -16.58 -1.01
CA ASP A 267 13.12 -17.17 -1.43
C ASP A 267 12.32 -16.23 -2.33
N ILE A 268 12.32 -14.92 -2.01
CA ILE A 268 11.48 -13.92 -2.66
C ILE A 268 12.37 -12.93 -3.41
N GLY A 269 12.89 -13.33 -4.57
CA GLY A 269 13.77 -12.48 -5.40
C GLY A 269 13.16 -11.13 -5.79
N GLU A 270 11.83 -11.01 -5.85
CA GLU A 270 11.14 -9.73 -6.03
C GLU A 270 11.36 -8.77 -4.84
N PHE A 271 11.30 -9.29 -3.62
CA PHE A 271 11.56 -8.52 -2.41
C PHE A 271 13.02 -8.07 -2.35
N ALA A 272 13.97 -8.96 -2.71
CA ALA A 272 15.38 -8.60 -2.82
C ALA A 272 15.60 -7.43 -3.79
N SER A 273 14.97 -7.50 -4.97
CA SER A 273 15.01 -6.44 -5.98
C SER A 273 14.42 -5.13 -5.44
N ASP A 274 13.28 -5.20 -4.75
CA ASP A 274 12.60 -4.03 -4.20
C ASP A 274 13.42 -3.34 -3.10
N ILE A 275 14.18 -4.10 -2.28
CA ILE A 275 15.13 -3.56 -1.29
C ILE A 275 16.30 -2.86 -1.98
N LEU A 276 16.92 -3.48 -3.00
CA LEU A 276 18.06 -2.91 -3.72
C LEU A 276 17.72 -1.58 -4.41
N MET A 277 16.47 -1.41 -4.81
CA MET A 277 15.97 -0.18 -5.42
C MET A 277 15.65 0.92 -4.39
N GLN A 278 15.65 0.61 -3.08
CA GLN A 278 15.50 1.64 -2.05
C GLN A 278 16.76 2.48 -1.95
N ARG A 279 16.59 3.79 -1.75
CA ARG A 279 17.70 4.67 -1.40
C ARG A 279 18.12 4.30 0.02
N LEU A 280 19.31 3.71 0.14
CA LEU A 280 19.97 3.58 1.41
C LEU A 280 20.53 4.96 1.74
N ASP A 281 19.90 5.66 2.67
CA ASP A 281 20.53 6.79 3.34
C ASP A 281 21.64 6.20 4.21
N VAL A 282 22.78 5.89 3.57
CA VAL A 282 24.00 5.57 4.28
C VAL A 282 24.38 6.89 4.96
N GLU A 283 24.13 6.98 6.26
CA GLU A 283 24.77 8.02 7.07
C GLU A 283 26.26 7.91 6.74
N GLU A 284 26.77 8.87 5.96
CA GLU A 284 28.19 8.98 5.69
C GLU A 284 28.83 9.08 7.06
N LEU A 285 29.39 7.95 7.54
CA LEU A 285 30.18 7.95 8.76
C LEU A 285 31.11 9.13 8.61
N PRO A 286 31.07 10.12 9.51
CA PRO A 286 31.92 11.30 9.38
C PRO A 286 33.31 10.74 9.17
N CYS A 287 33.84 10.92 7.96
CA CYS A 287 35.19 10.49 7.65
C CYS A 287 35.98 11.08 8.78
N SER A 288 36.50 10.22 9.66
CA SER A 288 37.40 10.64 10.69
C SER A 288 38.54 11.23 9.90
N SER A 289 38.47 12.54 9.68
CA SER A 289 39.60 13.38 9.41
C SER A 289 40.42 13.28 10.68
N GLY A 290 41.01 12.11 10.89
CA GLY A 290 42.23 11.98 11.64
C GLY A 290 43.09 13.00 10.97
N SER A 291 43.29 14.13 11.65
CA SER A 291 44.50 14.88 11.48
C SER A 291 45.57 13.83 11.67
N VAL A 292 46.14 13.37 10.55
CA VAL A 292 47.41 12.68 10.56
C VAL A 292 48.33 13.72 11.17
N ARG A 293 48.49 13.64 12.49
CA ARG A 293 49.41 14.46 13.24
C ARG A 293 50.76 13.92 12.78
N GLU A 294 51.36 14.58 11.79
CA GLU A 294 52.74 14.35 11.40
C GLU A 294 53.58 14.45 12.68
N GLU A 295 53.97 13.30 13.23
CA GLU A 295 55.07 13.24 14.18
C GLU A 295 56.32 13.68 13.43
N ARG A 296 56.66 14.96 13.57
CA ARG A 296 58.00 15.44 13.24
C ARG A 296 58.99 14.74 14.17
N VAL A 297 59.61 13.69 13.65
CA VAL A 297 60.80 13.09 14.24
C VAL A 297 61.93 14.12 14.14
N ASN A 298 62.16 14.88 15.22
CA ASN A 298 63.36 15.70 15.38
C ASN A 298 64.55 14.77 15.61
N THR A 299 65.33 14.55 14.56
CA THR A 299 66.70 14.02 14.67
C THR A 299 67.63 15.23 14.80
N TYR A 300 68.24 15.40 15.96
CA TYR A 300 69.39 16.28 16.14
C TYR A 300 70.62 15.38 16.36
N GLU A 301 71.60 15.51 15.46
CA GLU A 301 73.02 15.19 15.69
C GLU A 301 73.71 16.34 16.43
#